data_AF-A0A7S2HVX2-F1
#
_entry.id   AF-A0A7S2HVX2-F1
#
_cell.length_a   1.000
_cell.length_b   1.000
_cell.length_c   1.000
_cell.angle_alpha   90.00
_cell.angle_beta   90.00
_cell.angle_gamma   90.00
#
_symmetry.space_group_name_H-M   'P 1'
#
loop_
_entity.id
_entity.type
_entity.pdbx_description
1 polymer ?
#
loop_
_entity_poly.entity_id
_entity_poly.type
_entity_poly.pdbx_seq_one_letter_code
_entity_poly.pdbx_strand_id
1 'polypeptide(L)'
;MRLNWPAISFVVISCSTALLGLAHRHLLLRNECEMTFMKPSYVEVRTTGSEMDFSPYVLRRYLEDGRGTEDPRLHDPMLKEMHPVIFIPGHKGSHTQARSLGKHLALLETQLDKQKLALYTLDFAGEWSGVHAGFIWRQAIFVNAAIRTVAMLHGQTLDTAPSSDDAAGSSVSGVTLVGHSVGG
;
A
#
# COMPACT_ATOMS: atom_id res chain seq x y z
N MET A 1 -37.92 -39.28 44.68
CA MET A 1 -36.98 -39.37 43.54
C MET A 1 -35.57 -39.17 44.08
N ARG A 2 -34.68 -40.16 43.97
CA ARG A 2 -33.28 -40.01 44.40
C ARG A 2 -32.49 -39.42 43.24
N LEU A 3 -31.92 -38.24 43.46
CA LEU A 3 -31.16 -37.51 42.46
C LEU A 3 -29.80 -38.19 42.25
N ASN A 4 -29.50 -38.57 41.00
CA ASN A 4 -28.28 -39.30 40.64
C ASN A 4 -27.07 -38.35 40.55
N TRP A 5 -26.58 -37.93 41.72
CA TRP A 5 -25.39 -37.11 41.90
C TRP A 5 -24.17 -37.51 41.04
N PRO A 6 -23.80 -38.80 40.87
CA PRO A 6 -22.64 -39.14 40.04
C PRO A 6 -22.82 -38.79 38.56
N ALA A 7 -24.04 -38.92 38.03
CA ALA A 7 -24.33 -38.58 36.63
C ALA A 7 -24.25 -37.06 36.40
N ILE A 8 -24.71 -36.27 37.36
CA ILE A 8 -24.67 -34.80 37.30
C ILE A 8 -23.21 -34.32 37.34
N SER A 9 -22.40 -34.86 38.25
CA SER A 9 -20.98 -34.52 38.33
C SER A 9 -20.23 -34.81 37.02
N PHE A 10 -20.52 -35.95 36.37
CA PHE A 10 -19.88 -36.30 35.11
C PHE A 10 -20.21 -35.32 33.97
N VAL A 11 -21.48 -34.91 33.85
CA VAL A 11 -21.92 -33.93 32.85
C VAL A 11 -21.30 -32.56 33.09
N VAL A 12 -21.24 -32.10 34.35
CA VAL A 12 -20.65 -30.81 34.69
C VAL A 12 -19.15 -30.79 34.37
N ILE A 13 -18.42 -31.87 34.69
CA ILE A 13 -16.99 -31.98 34.39
C ILE A 13 -16.76 -31.98 32.87
N SER A 14 -17.52 -32.78 32.12
CA SER A 14 -17.42 -32.81 30.66
C SER A 14 -17.75 -31.47 30.00
N CYS A 15 -18.75 -30.75 30.50
CA CYS A 15 -19.12 -29.45 29.98
C CYS A 15 -18.06 -28.39 30.33
N SER A 16 -17.49 -28.46 31.53
CA SER A 16 -16.42 -27.56 31.98
C SER A 16 -15.14 -27.72 31.16
N THR A 17 -14.74 -28.96 30.88
CA THR A 17 -13.54 -29.23 30.05
C THR A 17 -13.77 -28.84 28.59
N ALA A 18 -14.96 -29.06 28.04
CA ALA A 18 -15.31 -28.60 26.69
C ALA A 18 -15.28 -27.07 26.58
N LEU A 19 -15.84 -26.36 27.58
CA LEU A 19 -15.80 -24.90 27.64
C LEU A 19 -14.38 -24.37 27.82
N LEU A 20 -13.56 -24.99 28.66
CA LEU A 20 -12.14 -24.66 28.82
C LEU A 20 -11.37 -24.89 27.51
N GLY A 21 -11.64 -25.97 26.78
CA GLY A 21 -11.03 -26.25 25.49
C GLY A 21 -11.42 -25.23 24.41
N LEU A 22 -12.71 -24.85 24.35
CA LEU A 22 -13.17 -23.78 23.46
C LEU A 22 -12.56 -22.43 23.82
N ALA A 23 -12.57 -22.08 25.12
CA ALA A 23 -11.99 -20.85 25.62
C ALA A 23 -10.49 -20.78 25.33
N HIS A 24 -9.74 -21.86 25.53
CA HIS A 24 -8.33 -21.95 25.19
C HIS A 24 -8.09 -21.71 23.69
N ARG A 25 -8.92 -22.31 22.83
CA ARG A 25 -8.80 -22.16 21.37
C ARG A 25 -9.18 -20.75 20.88
N HIS A 26 -10.17 -20.11 21.49
CA HIS A 26 -10.65 -18.78 21.09
C HIS A 26 -9.87 -17.63 21.75
N LEU A 27 -9.39 -17.79 22.99
CA LEU A 27 -8.66 -16.76 23.73
C LEU A 27 -7.14 -16.79 23.44
N LEU A 28 -6.60 -17.89 22.92
CA LEU A 28 -5.23 -17.96 22.39
C LEU A 28 -5.21 -17.82 20.87
N LEU A 29 -5.94 -16.83 20.34
CA LEU A 29 -5.56 -16.24 19.07
C LEU A 29 -4.12 -15.76 19.25
N ARG A 30 -3.17 -16.51 18.70
CA ARG A 30 -1.77 -16.12 18.71
C ARG A 30 -1.71 -14.76 18.02
N ASN A 31 -1.16 -13.77 18.71
CA ASN A 31 -0.74 -12.54 18.05
C ASN A 31 0.39 -12.94 17.10
N GLU A 32 0.05 -13.22 15.83
CA GLU A 32 1.03 -13.31 14.74
C GLU A 32 1.59 -11.94 14.37
N CYS A 33 1.31 -10.92 15.19
CA CYS A 33 1.93 -9.61 15.15
C CYS A 33 3.43 -9.73 15.46
N GLU A 34 4.21 -10.09 14.44
CA GLU A 34 5.64 -9.95 14.48
C GLU A 34 6.00 -8.47 14.28
N MET A 35 6.95 -7.96 15.07
CA MET A 35 7.44 -6.60 14.89
C MET A 35 8.01 -6.45 13.49
N THR A 36 7.36 -5.63 12.67
CA THR A 36 7.84 -5.36 11.33
C THR A 36 8.93 -4.28 11.39
N PHE A 37 10.19 -4.68 11.45
CA PHE A 37 11.30 -3.73 11.36
C PHE A 37 11.39 -3.19 9.94
N MET A 38 11.30 -1.87 9.80
CA MET A 38 11.31 -1.16 8.51
C MET A 38 12.43 -0.13 8.48
N LYS A 39 13.16 -0.07 7.37
CA LYS A 39 14.22 0.92 7.12
C LYS A 39 13.92 1.68 5.82
N PRO A 40 12.89 2.55 5.84
CA PRO A 40 12.44 3.24 4.64
C PRO A 40 13.43 4.31 4.19
N SER A 41 13.63 4.41 2.89
CA SER A 41 14.31 5.51 2.20
C SER A 41 13.40 6.05 1.10
N TYR A 42 13.54 7.34 0.80
CA TYR A 42 12.72 8.02 -0.19
C TYR A 42 13.59 8.78 -1.17
N VAL A 43 13.37 8.56 -2.46
CA VAL A 43 14.06 9.28 -3.53
C VAL A 43 13.05 10.15 -4.26
N GLU A 44 13.33 11.44 -4.37
CA GLU A 44 12.44 12.38 -5.06
C GLU A 44 12.43 12.12 -6.57
N VAL A 45 11.24 12.10 -7.14
CA VAL A 45 11.01 11.94 -8.57
C VAL A 45 10.47 13.26 -9.09
N ARG A 46 11.21 13.89 -10.02
CA ARG A 46 10.75 15.13 -10.65
C ARG A 46 9.53 14.84 -11.51
N THR A 47 8.41 15.46 -11.20
CA THR A 47 7.21 15.41 -12.02
C THR A 47 7.45 16.12 -13.35
N THR A 48 6.89 15.56 -14.41
CA THR A 48 7.03 16.06 -15.78
C THR A 48 5.71 16.68 -16.24
N GLY A 49 5.79 17.74 -17.05
CA GLY A 49 4.64 18.20 -17.84
C GLY A 49 3.60 19.06 -17.10
N SER A 50 4.03 19.97 -16.24
CA SER A 50 3.15 21.03 -15.74
C SER A 50 3.83 22.39 -15.80
N GLU A 51 3.17 23.36 -16.45
CA GLU A 51 3.51 24.79 -16.37
C GLU A 51 3.24 25.37 -14.98
N MET A 52 2.46 24.68 -14.16
CA MET A 52 2.14 25.08 -12.78
C MET A 52 3.23 24.60 -11.82
N ASP A 53 3.79 25.53 -11.05
CA ASP A 53 4.61 25.21 -9.88
C ASP A 53 3.74 24.47 -8.86
N PHE A 54 4.08 23.20 -8.64
CA PHE A 54 3.40 22.35 -7.67
C PHE A 54 4.00 22.45 -6.27
N SER A 55 5.00 23.29 -6.04
CA SER A 55 5.52 23.55 -4.70
C SER A 55 4.37 23.88 -3.74
N PRO A 56 4.23 23.17 -2.61
CA PRO A 56 5.21 22.29 -1.96
C PRO A 56 5.04 20.77 -2.19
N TYR A 57 4.26 20.33 -3.19
CA TYR A 57 3.97 18.91 -3.42
C TYR A 57 5.14 18.14 -4.03
N VAL A 58 5.33 16.90 -3.58
CA VAL A 58 6.47 16.07 -3.99
C VAL A 58 6.03 14.64 -4.28
N LEU A 59 6.56 14.07 -5.36
CA LEU A 59 6.46 12.65 -5.69
C LEU A 59 7.77 11.97 -5.28
N ARG A 60 7.69 10.85 -4.55
CA ARG A 60 8.87 10.09 -4.12
C ARG A 60 8.72 8.61 -4.44
N ARG A 61 9.83 7.93 -4.77
CA ARG A 61 9.92 6.46 -4.81
C ARG A 61 10.28 5.96 -3.41
N TYR A 62 9.53 4.98 -2.92
CA TYR A 62 9.82 4.28 -1.67
C TYR A 62 10.83 3.17 -1.92
N LEU A 63 11.84 3.07 -1.03
CA LEU A 63 12.85 2.03 -1.06
C LEU A 63 13.01 1.43 0.35
N GLU A 64 13.16 0.11 0.44
CA GLU A 64 13.46 -0.59 1.69
C GLU A 64 14.96 -0.90 1.77
N ASP A 65 15.56 -0.74 2.95
CA ASP A 65 16.97 -1.04 3.24
C ASP A 65 17.99 -0.28 2.35
N GLY A 66 17.57 0.81 1.70
CA GLY A 66 18.42 1.56 0.77
C GLY A 66 18.78 0.78 -0.49
N ARG A 67 18.06 -0.29 -0.83
CA ARG A 67 18.18 -0.96 -2.14
C ARG A 67 17.64 -0.04 -3.22
N GLY A 68 18.36 0.12 -4.33
CA GLY A 68 17.90 0.96 -5.45
C GLY A 68 18.05 2.47 -5.21
N THR A 69 19.05 2.91 -4.42
CA THR A 69 19.44 4.32 -4.21
C THR A 69 19.97 5.01 -5.47
N GLU A 70 19.97 4.33 -6.60
CA GLU A 70 20.28 4.89 -7.91
C GLU A 70 19.14 5.85 -8.29
N ASP A 71 19.50 7.05 -8.77
CA ASP A 71 18.54 8.02 -9.30
C ASP A 71 17.56 7.30 -10.25
N PRO A 72 16.23 7.41 -10.09
CA PRO A 72 15.26 6.78 -10.99
C PRO A 72 15.45 7.11 -12.48
N ARG A 73 16.26 8.13 -12.80
CA ARG A 73 16.70 8.51 -14.15
C ARG A 73 17.87 7.68 -14.67
N LEU A 74 18.75 7.21 -13.79
CA LEU A 74 19.65 6.11 -14.12
C LEU A 74 18.75 4.90 -14.31
N HIS A 75 18.63 4.48 -15.57
CA HIS A 75 17.79 3.37 -15.99
C HIS A 75 18.09 2.15 -15.13
N ASP A 76 17.34 1.95 -14.05
CA ASP A 76 17.19 0.65 -13.41
C ASP A 76 16.49 -0.20 -14.47
N PRO A 77 17.21 -1.12 -15.15
CA PRO A 77 16.65 -1.88 -16.26
C PRO A 77 15.47 -2.72 -15.81
N MET A 78 15.39 -3.03 -14.51
CA MET A 78 14.29 -3.78 -13.92
C MET A 78 13.06 -2.90 -13.70
N LEU A 79 13.18 -1.57 -13.63
CA LEU A 79 12.05 -0.68 -13.34
C LEU A 79 10.91 -0.84 -14.35
N LYS A 80 11.24 -1.04 -15.63
CA LYS A 80 10.25 -1.27 -16.71
C LYS A 80 9.48 -2.58 -16.54
N GLU A 81 10.05 -3.56 -15.86
CA GLU A 81 9.41 -4.85 -15.56
C GLU A 81 8.53 -4.77 -14.31
N MET A 82 8.73 -3.75 -13.47
CA MET A 82 7.96 -3.55 -12.24
C MET A 82 6.61 -2.91 -12.56
N HIS A 83 5.55 -3.32 -11.86
CA HIS A 83 4.25 -2.66 -11.94
C HIS A 83 4.19 -1.44 -10.99
N PRO A 84 3.86 -0.23 -11.48
CA PRO A 84 3.85 0.97 -10.66
C PRO A 84 2.63 1.05 -9.72
N VAL A 85 2.90 1.37 -8.46
CA VAL A 85 1.90 1.63 -7.42
C VAL A 85 2.12 3.03 -6.84
N ILE A 86 1.13 3.90 -6.89
CA ILE A 86 1.17 5.23 -6.28
C ILE A 86 0.31 5.25 -5.01
N PHE A 87 0.94 5.57 -3.89
CA PHE A 87 0.29 5.83 -2.63
C PHE A 87 -0.12 7.31 -2.50
N ILE A 88 -1.39 7.55 -2.22
CA ILE A 88 -1.98 8.87 -2.00
C ILE A 88 -2.25 9.02 -0.50
N PRO A 89 -1.56 9.94 0.20
CA PRO A 89 -1.77 10.15 1.62
C PRO A 89 -3.15 10.80 1.90
N GLY A 90 -3.63 10.60 3.12
CA GLY A 90 -4.89 11.17 3.56
C GLY A 90 -4.80 12.65 3.92
N HIS A 91 -5.91 13.20 4.40
CA HIS A 91 -6.00 14.55 4.96
C HIS A 91 -4.91 14.80 6.02
N LYS A 92 -4.16 15.90 5.88
CA LYS A 92 -3.01 16.23 6.75
C LYS A 92 -1.97 15.10 6.85
N GLY A 93 -1.99 14.19 5.89
CA GLY A 93 -1.12 13.04 5.80
C GLY A 93 0.22 13.40 5.19
N SER A 94 1.13 12.43 5.23
CA SER A 94 2.43 12.52 4.58
C SER A 94 2.78 11.22 3.89
N HIS A 95 3.76 11.30 3.00
CA HIS A 95 4.33 10.17 2.28
C HIS A 95 4.75 9.01 3.20
N THR A 96 5.05 9.29 4.47
CA THR A 96 5.45 8.30 5.47
C THR A 96 4.34 7.31 5.88
N GLN A 97 3.09 7.59 5.53
CA GLN A 97 1.98 6.65 5.74
C GLN A 97 2.11 5.40 4.86
N ALA A 98 2.87 5.48 3.77
CA ALA A 98 3.14 4.35 2.88
C ALA A 98 4.11 3.30 3.47
N ARG A 99 4.70 3.53 4.65
CA ARG A 99 5.78 2.70 5.19
C ARG A 99 5.42 1.23 5.39
N SER A 100 4.27 0.96 6.02
CA SER A 100 3.82 -0.42 6.26
C SER A 100 3.56 -1.16 4.94
N LEU A 101 2.95 -0.46 3.98
CA LEU A 101 2.73 -0.97 2.64
C LEU A 101 4.07 -1.28 1.95
N GLY A 102 5.00 -0.32 1.93
CA GLY A 102 6.31 -0.50 1.31
C GLY A 102 7.11 -1.65 1.89
N LYS A 103 7.10 -1.82 3.21
CA LYS A 103 7.75 -2.97 3.86
C LYS A 103 7.11 -4.30 3.45
N HIS A 104 5.77 -4.34 3.39
CA HIS A 104 5.07 -5.54 2.96
C HIS A 104 5.36 -5.88 1.49
N LEU A 105 5.43 -4.88 0.62
CA LEU A 105 5.80 -5.08 -0.79
C LEU A 105 7.23 -5.63 -0.94
N ALA A 106 8.20 -5.11 -0.19
CA ALA A 106 9.57 -5.63 -0.18
C ALA A 106 9.63 -7.09 0.32
N LEU A 107 8.80 -7.44 1.30
CA LEU A 107 8.67 -8.81 1.78
C LEU A 107 8.10 -9.74 0.70
N LEU A 108 7.03 -9.32 0.02
CA LEU A 108 6.41 -10.10 -1.06
C LEU A 108 7.38 -10.35 -2.22
N GLU A 109 8.19 -9.35 -2.57
CA GLU A 109 9.25 -9.49 -3.59
C GLU A 109 10.25 -10.58 -3.18
N THR A 110 10.73 -10.56 -1.94
CA THR A 110 11.73 -11.55 -1.47
C THR A 110 11.17 -12.95 -1.22
N GLN A 111 9.90 -13.07 -0.79
CA GLN A 111 9.33 -14.35 -0.38
C GLN A 111 8.65 -15.12 -1.52
N LEU A 112 8.04 -14.41 -2.46
CA LEU A 112 7.13 -15.04 -3.43
C LEU A 112 7.66 -15.00 -4.86
N ASP A 113 8.79 -14.33 -5.12
CA ASP A 113 9.33 -14.07 -6.48
C ASP A 113 8.20 -13.63 -7.45
N LYS A 114 7.23 -12.90 -6.90
CA LYS A 114 6.04 -12.43 -7.62
C LYS A 114 6.34 -11.11 -8.30
N GLN A 115 5.40 -10.68 -9.13
CA GLN A 115 5.41 -9.43 -9.86
C GLN A 115 6.01 -8.29 -9.02
N LYS A 116 7.14 -7.76 -9.49
CA LYS A 116 7.88 -6.71 -8.79
C LYS A 116 7.03 -5.45 -8.80
N LEU A 117 6.75 -4.88 -7.62
CA LEU A 117 5.92 -3.69 -7.48
C LEU A 117 6.81 -2.49 -7.15
N ALA A 118 6.75 -1.44 -7.96
CA ALA A 118 7.46 -0.20 -7.70
C ALA A 118 6.55 0.74 -6.91
N LEU A 119 6.85 0.98 -5.64
CA LEU A 119 6.07 1.86 -4.79
C LEU A 119 6.53 3.32 -4.92
N TYR A 120 5.59 4.17 -5.28
CA TYR A 120 5.68 5.62 -5.25
C TYR A 120 4.72 6.18 -4.21
N THR A 121 5.04 7.35 -3.68
CA THR A 121 4.25 8.00 -2.64
C THR A 121 4.21 9.50 -2.89
N LEU A 122 3.03 10.08 -2.73
CA LEU A 122 2.80 11.51 -2.85
C LEU A 122 2.96 12.20 -1.49
N ASP A 123 3.34 13.46 -1.52
CA ASP A 123 3.37 14.34 -0.37
C ASP A 123 2.68 15.65 -0.71
N PHE A 124 1.57 15.93 -0.02
CA PHE A 124 0.82 17.17 -0.16
C PHE A 124 1.19 18.22 0.89
N ALA A 125 2.38 18.10 1.49
CA ALA A 125 2.90 18.99 2.54
C ALA A 125 1.97 19.14 3.75
N GLY A 126 1.19 18.10 4.07
CA GLY A 126 0.27 18.10 5.21
C GLY A 126 -0.93 19.05 5.08
N GLU A 127 -1.34 19.40 3.86
CA GLU A 127 -2.49 20.27 3.62
C GLU A 127 -3.84 19.71 4.13
N TRP A 128 -4.72 20.63 4.51
CA TRP A 128 -6.06 20.35 5.04
C TRP A 128 -7.09 20.18 3.90
N SER A 129 -6.87 19.19 3.04
CA SER A 129 -7.73 18.90 1.88
C SER A 129 -9.22 18.73 2.21
N GLY A 130 -9.56 18.21 3.39
CA GLY A 130 -10.94 18.03 3.84
C GLY A 130 -11.68 19.32 4.19
N VAL A 131 -10.99 20.44 4.35
CA VAL A 131 -11.59 21.72 4.79
C VAL A 131 -11.71 22.73 3.65
N HIS A 132 -10.91 22.57 2.58
CA HIS A 132 -10.86 23.55 1.49
C HIS A 132 -10.78 22.87 0.10
N ALA A 133 -11.85 23.04 -0.68
CA ALA A 133 -11.98 22.44 -2.02
C ALA A 133 -10.87 22.87 -3.00
N GLY A 134 -10.27 24.05 -2.81
CA GLY A 134 -9.14 24.51 -3.62
C GLY A 134 -7.90 23.61 -3.49
N PHE A 135 -7.67 23.01 -2.32
CA PHE A 135 -6.59 22.04 -2.13
C PHE A 135 -6.89 20.74 -2.86
N ILE A 136 -8.13 20.24 -2.81
CA ILE A 136 -8.53 19.02 -3.55
C ILE A 136 -8.27 19.18 -5.05
N TRP A 137 -8.63 20.34 -5.61
CA TRP A 137 -8.40 20.61 -7.04
C TRP A 137 -6.91 20.58 -7.40
N ARG A 138 -6.06 21.28 -6.62
CA ARG A 138 -4.61 21.30 -6.83
C ARG A 138 -3.98 19.91 -6.66
N GLN A 139 -4.40 19.18 -5.63
CA GLN A 139 -3.95 17.82 -5.37
C GLN A 139 -4.34 16.88 -6.51
N ALA A 140 -5.55 17.01 -7.06
CA ALA A 140 -5.99 16.22 -8.21
C ALA A 140 -5.14 16.49 -9.47
N ILE A 141 -4.82 17.76 -9.75
CA ILE A 141 -3.92 18.12 -10.86
C ILE A 141 -2.53 17.50 -10.63
N PHE A 142 -2.00 17.59 -9.41
CA PHE A 142 -0.70 17.02 -9.07
C PHE A 142 -0.69 15.49 -9.19
N VAL A 143 -1.74 14.81 -8.73
CA VAL A 143 -1.91 13.35 -8.88
C VAL A 143 -1.88 12.96 -10.36
N ASN A 144 -2.56 13.70 -11.23
CA ASN A 144 -2.53 13.45 -12.67
C ASN A 144 -1.12 13.61 -13.26
N ALA A 145 -0.38 14.65 -12.85
CA ALA A 145 1.00 14.84 -13.27
C ALA A 145 1.92 13.72 -12.77
N ALA A 146 1.71 13.24 -11.54
CA ALA A 146 2.45 12.12 -10.97
C ALA A 146 2.17 10.81 -11.72
N ILE A 147 0.91 10.51 -12.04
CA ILE A 147 0.52 9.32 -12.83
C ILE A 147 1.24 9.31 -14.18
N ARG A 148 1.23 10.43 -14.91
CA ARG A 148 1.94 10.56 -16.19
C ARG A 148 3.44 10.35 -16.05
N THR A 149 4.03 10.96 -15.02
CA THR A 149 5.47 10.83 -14.75
C THR A 149 5.84 9.38 -14.48
N VAL A 150 5.08 8.68 -13.63
CA VAL A 150 5.33 7.28 -13.28
C VAL A 150 5.11 6.37 -14.49
N ALA A 151 4.02 6.55 -15.24
CA ALA A 151 3.77 5.77 -16.46
C ALA A 151 4.95 5.89 -17.45
N MET A 152 5.47 7.10 -17.68
CA MET A 152 6.63 7.31 -18.55
C MET A 152 7.90 6.64 -18.03
N LEU A 153 8.16 6.65 -16.72
CA LEU A 153 9.31 5.95 -16.12
C LEU A 153 9.24 4.44 -16.34
N HIS A 154 8.03 3.88 -16.37
CA HIS A 154 7.78 2.47 -16.64
C HIS A 154 7.63 2.14 -18.13
N GLY A 155 7.82 3.11 -19.04
CA GLY A 155 7.66 2.90 -20.48
C GLY A 155 6.21 2.67 -20.93
N GLN A 156 5.24 3.01 -20.09
CA GLN A 156 3.81 2.96 -20.43
C GLN A 156 3.41 4.22 -21.21
N THR A 157 2.63 4.03 -22.27
CA THR A 157 1.96 5.13 -22.98
C THR A 157 0.53 5.21 -22.48
N LEU A 158 0.17 6.31 -21.81
CA LEU A 158 -1.20 6.56 -21.37
C LEU A 158 -2.01 7.11 -22.55
N ASP A 159 -2.41 6.24 -23.48
CA ASP A 159 -3.33 6.62 -24.55
C ASP A 159 -4.72 6.85 -23.98
N THR A 160 -5.34 7.98 -24.36
CA THR A 160 -6.60 8.48 -23.76
C THR A 160 -7.86 7.79 -24.34
N ALA A 161 -7.73 6.63 -24.96
CA ALA A 161 -8.85 5.89 -25.52
C ALA A 161 -8.68 4.39 -25.24
N PRO A 162 -9.69 3.70 -24.66
CA PRO A 162 -9.67 2.25 -24.61
C PRO A 162 -9.84 1.73 -26.03
N SER A 163 -8.76 1.26 -26.65
CA SER A 163 -8.84 0.41 -27.83
C SER A 163 -9.58 -0.87 -27.44
N SER A 164 -10.67 -1.16 -28.15
CA SER A 164 -11.60 -2.27 -27.91
C SER A 164 -11.02 -3.68 -28.07
N ASP A 165 -9.71 -3.82 -28.26
CA ASP A 165 -9.10 -5.02 -28.86
C ASP A 165 -8.16 -5.78 -27.91
N ASP A 166 -7.95 -5.32 -26.67
CA ASP A 166 -7.05 -5.98 -25.71
C ASP A 166 -7.75 -7.08 -24.89
N ALA A 167 -8.28 -8.07 -25.60
CA ALA A 167 -8.81 -9.31 -25.06
C ALA A 167 -7.89 -10.50 -25.36
N ALA A 168 -6.57 -10.37 -25.14
CA ALA A 168 -5.66 -11.51 -25.15
C ALA A 168 -4.31 -11.20 -24.45
N GLY A 169 -4.23 -11.48 -23.14
CA GLY A 169 -3.02 -12.03 -22.52
C GLY A 169 -1.69 -11.28 -22.63
N SER A 170 -1.66 -9.95 -22.51
CA SER A 170 -0.41 -9.16 -22.38
C SER A 170 -0.50 -8.21 -21.18
N SER A 171 0.63 -8.00 -20.51
CA SER A 171 0.80 -7.29 -19.23
C SER A 171 -0.16 -6.11 -19.04
N VAL A 172 -0.87 -6.06 -17.91
CA VAL A 172 -1.75 -4.93 -17.54
C VAL A 172 -0.92 -3.64 -17.56
N SER A 173 -1.01 -2.87 -18.65
CA SER A 173 -0.46 -1.53 -18.74
C SER A 173 -1.35 -0.61 -17.92
N GLY A 174 -0.87 -0.19 -16.76
CA GLY A 174 -1.64 0.66 -15.86
C GLY A 174 -0.85 1.01 -14.61
N VAL A 175 -1.32 2.06 -13.94
CA VAL A 175 -0.76 2.53 -12.66
C VAL A 175 -1.78 2.25 -11.57
N THR A 176 -1.40 1.49 -10.54
CA THR A 176 -2.30 1.21 -9.39
C THR A 176 -2.26 2.38 -8.42
N LEU A 177 -3.44 2.87 -8.01
CA LEU A 177 -3.57 3.92 -7.01
C LEU A 177 -4.03 3.33 -5.68
N VAL A 178 -3.32 3.65 -4.60
CA VAL A 178 -3.68 3.26 -3.23
C VAL A 178 -3.95 4.53 -2.43
N GLY A 179 -5.22 4.82 -2.15
CA GLY A 179 -5.61 5.94 -1.31
C GLY A 179 -5.64 5.55 0.17
N HIS A 180 -5.05 6.38 1.02
CA HIS A 180 -5.17 6.25 2.46
C HIS A 180 -6.09 7.35 3.01
N SER A 181 -7.06 6.98 3.84
CA SER A 181 -7.93 7.93 4.54
C SER A 181 -7.57 7.97 6.02
N VAL A 182 -7.37 9.17 6.54
CA VAL A 182 -7.21 9.43 7.98
C VAL A 182 -8.35 10.33 8.40
N GLY A 183 -9.54 9.75 8.58
CA GLY A 183 -10.73 10.53 8.97
C GLY A 183 -12.03 9.80 8.69
N GLY A 184 -12.53 9.14 9.73
CA GLY A 184 -13.94 8.92 10.04
C GLY A 184 -14.16 9.35 11.48
#